data_AF-A0A4Q1HH24-F1
#
_entry.id   AF-A0A4Q1HH24-F1
#
_cell.length_a   1.000
_cell.length_b   1.000
_cell.length_c   1.000
_cell.angle_alpha   90.00
_cell.angle_beta   90.00
_cell.angle_gamma   90.00
#
_symmetry.space_group_name_H-M   'P 1'
#
loop_
_entity.id
_entity.type
_entity.pdbx_description
1 polymer ?
#
loop_
_entity_poly.entity_id
_entity_poly.type
_entity_poly.pdbx_seq_one_letter_code
_entity_poly.pdbx_strand_id
1 'polypeptide(L)'
;MEIAVDWDAPVHLKKSKDKARIYDLDLEELPAGPGLYVFARSWGAGFEALYVGRSKSLRGRVKGHLNSLKLMSHIRDAKNGKRVIFTARLAPKRGQQIDKLLALTERALIRHFLAEAHDLVNIQGMRIRRHEFVSQGLKNKSFVPELMYLERGKGE
;
A
#
# COMPACT_ATOMS: atom_id res chain seq x y z
N MET A 1 -18.97 11.24 -3.06
CA MET A 1 -18.10 11.58 -1.91
C MET A 1 -16.70 11.76 -2.47
N GLU A 2 -16.11 12.92 -2.28
CA GLU A 2 -14.72 13.20 -2.63
C GLU A 2 -13.83 12.97 -1.41
N ILE A 3 -12.67 12.33 -1.60
CA ILE A 3 -11.67 12.10 -0.56
C ILE A 3 -10.40 12.84 -0.96
N ALA A 4 -9.99 13.83 -0.16
CA ALA A 4 -8.72 14.51 -0.31
C ALA A 4 -7.63 13.79 0.48
N VAL A 5 -6.47 13.59 -0.14
CA VAL A 5 -5.31 12.91 0.44
C VAL A 5 -4.06 13.72 0.12
N ASP A 6 -3.31 14.09 1.15
CA ASP A 6 -2.06 14.85 1.00
C ASP A 6 -0.88 13.90 1.16
N TRP A 7 -0.13 13.70 0.10
CA TRP A 7 1.05 12.83 0.09
C TRP A 7 2.30 13.58 0.57
N ASP A 8 3.07 12.93 1.43
CA ASP A 8 4.37 13.41 1.88
C ASP A 8 5.49 12.91 0.95
N ALA A 9 6.67 13.50 1.08
CA ALA A 9 7.87 12.99 0.42
C ALA A 9 8.19 11.55 0.90
N PRO A 10 8.71 10.67 0.01
CA PRO A 10 9.08 9.33 0.40
C PRO A 10 10.24 9.31 1.40
N VAL A 11 10.05 8.60 2.49
CA VAL A 11 11.09 8.38 3.51
C VAL A 11 11.83 7.09 3.20
N HIS A 12 13.16 7.14 3.23
CA HIS A 12 14.00 5.99 2.91
C HIS A 12 14.16 5.06 4.11
N LEU A 13 13.97 3.76 3.89
CA LEU A 13 14.35 2.75 4.87
C LEU A 13 15.87 2.57 4.83
N LYS A 14 16.50 2.61 5.99
CA LYS A 14 17.93 2.37 6.20
C LYS A 14 18.09 0.98 6.77
N LYS A 15 19.15 0.26 6.40
CA LYS A 15 19.47 -1.01 7.08
C LYS A 15 19.68 -0.73 8.56
N SER A 16 19.06 -1.53 9.42
CA SER A 16 19.22 -1.36 10.86
C SER A 16 20.63 -1.76 11.29
N LYS A 17 21.16 -1.06 12.31
CA LYS A 17 22.38 -1.48 13.03
C LYS A 17 22.06 -2.48 14.15
N ASP A 18 20.80 -2.52 14.56
CA ASP A 18 20.30 -3.42 15.58
C ASP A 18 20.00 -4.79 14.95
N LYS A 19 20.61 -5.85 15.48
CA LYS A 19 20.43 -7.22 14.95
C LYS A 19 19.00 -7.73 15.08
N ALA A 20 18.17 -7.11 15.93
CA ALA A 20 16.76 -7.47 16.08
C ALA A 20 15.86 -6.93 14.95
N ARG A 21 16.35 -5.98 14.13
CA ARG A 21 15.55 -5.32 13.08
C ARG A 21 16.28 -5.39 11.75
N ILE A 22 15.51 -5.42 10.65
CA ILE A 22 16.09 -5.41 9.30
C ILE A 22 16.27 -3.97 8.80
N TYR A 23 15.28 -3.12 9.06
CA TYR A 23 15.25 -1.73 8.63
C TYR A 23 14.94 -0.77 9.79
N ASP A 24 15.42 0.45 9.64
CA ASP A 24 15.14 1.62 10.46
C ASP A 24 14.74 2.81 9.57
N LEU A 25 14.04 3.77 10.17
CA LEU A 25 13.79 5.10 9.62
C LEU A 25 13.60 6.08 10.76
N ASP A 26 13.76 7.38 10.48
CA ASP A 26 13.43 8.42 11.44
C ASP A 26 11.91 8.62 11.48
N LEU A 27 11.29 8.30 12.62
CA LEU A 27 9.83 8.38 12.77
C LEU A 27 9.34 9.84 12.76
N GLU A 28 10.22 10.81 13.02
CA GLU A 28 9.84 12.22 12.99
C GLU A 28 9.61 12.72 11.56
N GLU A 29 10.22 12.09 10.56
CA GLU A 29 9.95 12.34 9.13
C GLU A 29 8.53 11.88 8.72
N LEU A 30 7.84 11.09 9.55
CA LEU A 30 6.48 10.64 9.28
C LEU A 30 5.44 11.54 9.98
N PRO A 31 4.26 11.75 9.38
CA PRO A 31 3.16 12.44 10.05
C PRO A 31 2.66 11.66 11.29
N ALA A 32 2.30 12.35 12.37
CA ALA A 32 1.79 11.72 13.59
C ALA A 32 0.31 11.28 13.50
N GLY A 33 -0.46 11.90 12.61
CA GLY A 33 -1.92 11.79 12.52
C GLY A 33 -2.46 10.61 11.71
N PRO A 34 -3.77 10.61 11.44
CA PRO A 34 -4.44 9.57 10.68
C PRO A 34 -4.08 9.64 9.19
N GLY A 35 -3.92 8.48 8.57
CA GLY A 35 -3.58 8.41 7.16
C GLY A 35 -3.27 7.02 6.64
N LEU A 36 -2.63 7.02 5.48
CA LEU A 36 -2.22 5.84 4.73
C LEU A 36 -0.70 5.76 4.67
N TYR A 37 -0.19 4.55 4.52
CA TYR A 37 1.23 4.32 4.24
C TYR A 37 1.39 3.19 3.25
N VAL A 38 2.42 3.30 2.42
CA VAL A 38 2.80 2.28 1.43
C VAL A 38 4.28 1.99 1.59
N PHE A 39 4.62 0.78 2.00
CA PHE A 39 5.99 0.30 1.83
C PHE A 39 6.18 -0.11 0.38
N ALA A 40 7.26 0.36 -0.22
CA ALA A 40 7.53 0.16 -1.63
C ALA A 40 9.03 0.00 -1.89
N ARG A 41 9.35 -0.51 -3.07
CA ARG A 41 10.66 -0.29 -3.67
C ARG A 41 10.55 0.77 -4.76
N SER A 42 11.51 1.68 -4.84
CA SER A 42 11.66 2.61 -5.95
C SER A 42 12.81 2.17 -6.86
N TRP A 43 12.56 2.11 -8.16
CA TRP A 43 13.54 1.72 -9.17
C TRP A 43 13.31 2.50 -10.47
N GLY A 44 14.36 3.14 -10.98
CA GLY A 44 14.24 4.07 -12.11
C GLY A 44 13.30 5.22 -11.78
N ALA A 45 12.37 5.52 -12.69
CA ALA A 45 11.32 6.54 -12.50
C ALA A 45 10.06 6.01 -11.79
N GLY A 46 10.00 4.71 -11.46
CA GLY A 46 8.81 4.06 -10.92
C GLY A 46 8.97 3.58 -9.48
N PHE A 47 7.89 2.98 -8.98
CA PHE A 47 7.88 2.23 -7.73
C PHE A 47 7.04 0.96 -7.87
N GLU A 48 7.26 0.01 -6.98
CA GLU A 48 6.42 -1.17 -6.80
C GLU A 48 5.99 -1.23 -5.34
N ALA A 49 4.68 -1.26 -5.10
CA ALA A 49 4.13 -1.36 -3.76
C ALA A 49 4.28 -2.78 -3.22
N LEU A 50 4.67 -2.91 -1.96
CA LEU A 50 4.92 -4.19 -1.28
C LEU A 50 3.96 -4.41 -0.11
N TYR A 51 3.46 -3.32 0.47
CA TYR A 51 2.46 -3.35 1.52
C TYR A 51 1.72 -2.02 1.55
N VAL A 52 0.40 -2.06 1.69
CA VAL A 52 -0.43 -0.88 1.93
C VAL A 52 -1.10 -1.01 3.28
N GLY A 53 -1.13 0.05 4.06
CA GLY A 53 -1.92 0.08 5.27
C GLY A 53 -2.49 1.44 5.61
N ARG A 54 -3.41 1.45 6.56
CA ARG A 54 -3.97 2.65 7.19
C ARG A 54 -3.73 2.68 8.70
N SER A 55 -3.81 3.86 9.29
CA SER A 55 -3.77 4.02 10.74
C SER A 55 -4.40 5.34 11.19
N LYS A 56 -4.84 5.40 12.45
CA LYS A 56 -5.13 6.66 13.15
C LYS A 56 -3.86 7.38 13.63
N SER A 57 -2.76 6.62 13.77
CA SER A 57 -1.42 7.12 14.07
C SER A 57 -0.42 6.43 13.17
N LEU A 58 0.08 7.15 12.17
CA LEU A 58 1.03 6.60 11.20
C LEU A 58 2.36 6.22 11.87
N ARG A 59 2.96 7.11 12.66
CA ARG A 59 4.19 6.84 13.43
C ARG A 59 4.09 5.56 14.26
N GLY A 60 3.04 5.42 15.07
CA GLY A 60 2.86 4.25 15.94
C GLY A 60 2.72 2.96 15.14
N ARG A 61 1.96 3.00 14.04
CA ARG A 61 1.76 1.82 13.19
C ARG A 61 3.02 1.42 12.44
N VAL A 62 3.74 2.38 11.88
CA VAL A 62 5.00 2.13 11.16
C VAL A 62 6.07 1.61 12.12
N LYS A 63 6.19 2.19 13.33
CA LYS A 63 7.07 1.67 14.38
C LYS A 63 6.78 0.19 14.70
N GLY A 64 5.50 -0.19 14.80
CA GLY A 64 5.11 -1.59 14.98
C GLY A 64 5.54 -2.49 13.82
N HIS A 65 5.42 -2.01 12.58
CA HIS A 65 5.83 -2.75 11.39
C HIS A 65 7.33 -2.97 11.27
N LEU A 66 8.16 -2.04 11.74
CA LEU A 66 9.62 -2.22 11.77
C LEU A 66 10.05 -3.43 12.62
N ASN A 67 9.21 -3.86 13.58
CA ASN A 67 9.41 -5.07 14.38
C ASN A 67 8.79 -6.33 13.75
N SER A 68 8.11 -6.21 12.60
CA SER A 68 7.49 -7.35 11.93
C SER A 68 8.50 -8.07 11.03
N LEU A 69 9.02 -9.20 11.49
CA LEU A 69 9.98 -9.99 10.72
C LEU A 69 9.42 -10.42 9.35
N LYS A 70 8.13 -10.81 9.30
CA LYS A 70 7.46 -11.22 8.05
C LYS A 70 7.45 -10.09 7.01
N LEU A 71 6.96 -8.91 7.40
CA LEU A 71 6.87 -7.77 6.48
C LEU A 71 8.26 -7.26 6.10
N MET A 72 9.15 -7.09 7.07
CA MET A 72 10.49 -6.58 6.81
C MET A 72 11.34 -7.53 5.96
N SER A 73 11.16 -8.85 6.11
CA SER A 73 11.80 -9.84 5.23
C SER A 73 11.24 -9.74 3.81
N HIS A 74 9.92 -9.62 3.63
CA HIS A 74 9.32 -9.40 2.31
C HIS A 74 9.87 -8.15 1.62
N ILE A 75 9.97 -7.04 2.36
CA ILE A 75 10.56 -5.80 1.84
C ILE A 75 12.04 -5.99 1.47
N ARG A 76 12.81 -6.73 2.28
CA ARG A 76 14.21 -7.04 1.96
C ARG A 76 14.33 -7.87 0.70
N ASP A 77 13.54 -8.93 0.60
CA ASP A 77 13.63 -9.96 -0.44
C ASP A 77 12.97 -9.56 -1.77
N ALA A 78 12.23 -8.44 -1.78
CA ALA A 78 11.73 -7.83 -3.01
C ALA A 78 12.87 -7.53 -4.03
N LYS A 79 12.50 -7.35 -5.30
CA LYS A 79 13.45 -7.04 -6.38
C LYS A 79 14.30 -5.79 -6.09
N ASN A 80 15.37 -5.58 -6.86
CA ASN A 80 16.27 -4.43 -6.70
C ASN A 80 15.54 -3.07 -6.67
N GLY A 81 16.04 -2.14 -5.86
CA GLY A 81 15.48 -0.78 -5.73
C GLY A 81 15.63 -0.21 -4.32
N LYS A 82 15.55 1.11 -4.18
CA LYS A 82 15.58 1.76 -2.87
C LYS A 82 14.32 1.41 -2.10
N ARG A 83 14.45 1.06 -0.82
CA ARG A 83 13.29 0.77 0.04
C ARG A 83 12.79 2.08 0.63
N VAL A 84 11.52 2.35 0.41
CA VAL A 84 10.90 3.61 0.80
C VAL A 84 9.54 3.35 1.43
N ILE A 85 9.11 4.30 2.26
CA ILE A 85 7.73 4.40 2.70
C ILE A 85 7.15 5.71 2.18
N PHE A 86 6.00 5.62 1.51
CA PHE A 86 5.15 6.76 1.20
C PHE A 86 4.12 6.89 2.30
N THR A 87 3.86 8.11 2.78
CA THR A 87 2.76 8.39 3.69
C THR A 87 1.83 9.44 3.11
N ALA A 88 0.57 9.35 3.51
CA ALA A 88 -0.44 10.31 3.11
C ALA A 88 -1.37 10.63 4.26
N ARG A 89 -1.61 11.91 4.52
CA ARG A 89 -2.58 12.36 5.53
C ARG A 89 -3.98 12.41 4.94
N LEU A 90 -4.96 12.03 5.75
CA LEU A 90 -6.37 12.18 5.41
C LEU A 90 -6.94 13.39 6.16
N ALA A 91 -7.47 14.35 5.39
CA ALA A 91 -8.16 15.52 5.91
C ALA A 91 -9.68 15.36 5.71
N PRO A 92 -10.43 14.83 6.69
CA PRO A 92 -11.87 14.64 6.55
C PRO A 92 -12.60 15.98 6.43
N LYS A 93 -13.46 16.13 5.42
CA LYS A 93 -14.41 17.26 5.32
C LYS A 93 -15.52 17.10 6.37
N ARG A 94 -16.22 18.19 6.70
CA ARG A 94 -17.31 18.19 7.71
C ARG A 94 -18.32 17.07 7.43
N GLY A 95 -18.60 16.26 8.45
CA GLY A 95 -19.53 15.11 8.36
C GLY A 95 -18.92 13.80 7.84
N GLN A 96 -17.65 13.80 7.40
CA GLN A 96 -16.97 12.56 7.01
C GLN A 96 -16.41 11.82 8.23
N GLN A 97 -16.62 10.50 8.28
CA GLN A 97 -16.07 9.64 9.33
C GLN A 97 -14.68 9.14 8.94
N ILE A 98 -13.67 9.50 9.72
CA ILE A 98 -12.26 9.18 9.43
C ILE A 98 -12.01 7.68 9.23
N ASP A 99 -12.66 6.82 10.04
CA ASP A 99 -12.50 5.37 9.94
C ASP A 99 -13.02 4.80 8.62
N LYS A 100 -14.13 5.36 8.12
CA LYS A 100 -14.71 5.00 6.83
C LYS A 100 -13.82 5.47 5.68
N LEU A 101 -13.28 6.69 5.77
CA LEU A 101 -12.35 7.22 4.76
C LEU A 101 -11.06 6.40 4.70
N LEU A 102 -10.44 6.12 5.85
CA LEU A 102 -9.26 5.28 5.95
C LEU A 102 -9.51 3.91 5.29
N ALA A 103 -10.64 3.26 5.61
CA ALA A 103 -10.98 1.95 5.04
C ALA A 103 -11.20 2.01 3.53
N LEU A 104 -11.94 3.02 3.05
CA LEU A 104 -12.24 3.14 1.62
C LEU A 104 -10.97 3.41 0.81
N THR A 105 -10.09 4.27 1.32
CA THR A 105 -8.89 4.69 0.59
C THR A 105 -7.82 3.60 0.59
N GLU A 106 -7.61 2.89 1.71
CA GLU A 106 -6.74 1.70 1.76
C GLU A 106 -7.20 0.65 0.74
N ARG A 107 -8.51 0.37 0.72
CA ARG A 107 -9.09 -0.59 -0.23
C ARG A 107 -8.90 -0.15 -1.68
N ALA A 108 -9.06 1.14 -1.98
CA ALA A 108 -8.85 1.68 -3.32
C ALA A 108 -7.39 1.53 -3.76
N LEU A 109 -6.42 1.87 -2.90
CA LEU A 109 -4.99 1.74 -3.21
C LEU A 109 -4.57 0.28 -3.42
N ILE A 110 -5.00 -0.63 -2.54
CA ILE A 110 -4.70 -2.06 -2.71
C ILE A 110 -5.28 -2.56 -4.04
N ARG A 111 -6.51 -2.19 -4.39
CA ARG A 111 -7.12 -2.59 -5.68
C ARG A 111 -6.31 -2.09 -6.87
N HIS A 112 -5.92 -0.82 -6.84
CA HIS A 112 -5.13 -0.20 -7.89
C HIS A 112 -3.79 -0.94 -8.08
N PHE A 113 -3.02 -1.13 -7.00
CA PHE A 113 -1.73 -1.81 -7.08
C PHE A 113 -1.83 -3.30 -7.47
N LEU A 114 -2.92 -3.98 -7.10
CA LEU A 114 -3.17 -5.34 -7.58
C LEU A 114 -3.46 -5.37 -9.09
N ALA A 115 -4.24 -4.40 -9.59
CA ALA A 115 -4.50 -4.28 -11.03
C ALA A 115 -3.21 -3.97 -11.82
N GLU A 116 -2.25 -3.29 -11.20
CA GLU A 116 -0.91 -3.05 -11.75
C GLU A 116 0.09 -4.19 -11.49
N ALA A 117 -0.37 -5.32 -10.95
CA ALA A 117 0.42 -6.51 -10.65
C ALA A 117 1.60 -6.28 -9.67
N HIS A 118 1.44 -5.36 -8.71
CA HIS A 118 2.41 -5.15 -7.64
C HIS A 118 2.41 -6.33 -6.64
N ASP A 119 3.59 -6.65 -6.11
CA ASP A 119 3.83 -7.77 -5.16
C ASP A 119 3.44 -7.44 -3.71
N LEU A 120 2.13 -7.20 -3.48
CA LEU A 120 1.60 -6.90 -2.16
C LEU A 120 1.57 -8.14 -1.24
N VAL A 121 2.16 -8.04 -0.04
CA VAL A 121 2.13 -9.15 0.94
C VAL A 121 0.85 -9.21 1.78
N ASN A 122 0.08 -8.12 1.85
CA ASN A 122 -1.10 -8.00 2.73
C ASN A 122 -2.45 -8.27 2.05
N ILE A 123 -2.47 -9.25 1.15
CA ILE A 123 -3.68 -9.64 0.41
C ILE A 123 -4.58 -10.56 1.26
N GLN A 124 -3.99 -11.34 2.18
CA GLN A 124 -4.69 -12.26 3.09
C GLN A 124 -5.52 -11.49 4.14
N GLY A 125 -6.78 -11.23 3.82
CA GLY A 125 -7.72 -10.50 4.70
C GLY A 125 -8.62 -9.53 3.92
N MET A 126 -8.17 -9.14 2.72
CA MET A 126 -8.99 -8.46 1.73
C MET A 126 -9.86 -9.51 1.04
N ARG A 127 -10.94 -9.92 1.71
CA ARG A 127 -12.08 -10.68 1.16
C ARG A 127 -12.83 -9.81 0.14
N ILE A 128 -12.09 -9.30 -0.86
CA ILE A 128 -12.69 -8.84 -2.09
C ILE A 128 -13.25 -10.12 -2.70
N ARG A 129 -14.57 -10.27 -2.72
CA ARG A 129 -15.21 -11.25 -3.60
C ARG A 129 -14.87 -10.77 -5.01
N ARG A 130 -13.91 -11.42 -5.66
CA ARG A 130 -13.41 -11.02 -6.99
C ARG A 130 -14.01 -11.97 -8.00
N HIS A 131 -14.44 -11.42 -9.12
CA HIS A 131 -14.43 -12.17 -10.36
C HIS A 131 -13.12 -11.85 -11.07
N GLU A 132 -12.45 -12.90 -11.55
CA GLU A 132 -11.27 -12.77 -12.40
C GLU A 132 -11.75 -12.73 -13.84
N PHE A 133 -11.42 -11.66 -14.54
CA PHE A 133 -11.65 -11.56 -15.97
C PHE A 133 -10.38 -12.04 -16.67
N VAL A 134 -10.40 -13.29 -17.14
CA VAL A 134 -9.30 -13.87 -17.91
C VAL A 134 -9.62 -13.80 -19.39
N SER A 135 -8.76 -13.09 -20.08
CA SER A 135 -8.85 -12.89 -21.51
C SER A 135 -8.12 -14.03 -22.25
N GLN A 136 -8.80 -14.85 -23.08
CA GLN A 136 -8.17 -15.83 -24.01
C GLN A 136 -8.34 -15.48 -25.51
N GLY A 137 -7.39 -15.87 -26.39
CA GLY A 137 -7.41 -15.65 -27.86
C GLY A 137 -6.36 -14.64 -28.40
N LEU A 138 -6.39 -14.35 -29.72
CA LEU A 138 -5.55 -13.32 -30.37
C LEU A 138 -5.94 -11.94 -29.85
N LYS A 139 -5.11 -11.35 -28.96
CA LYS A 139 -5.38 -10.06 -28.35
C LYS A 139 -4.22 -9.12 -28.58
N ASN A 140 -4.56 -7.88 -28.91
CA ASN A 140 -3.61 -6.80 -28.78
C ASN A 140 -3.51 -6.42 -27.30
N LYS A 141 -2.37 -6.72 -26.66
CA LYS A 141 -2.12 -6.41 -25.23
C LYS A 141 -2.28 -4.92 -24.90
N SER A 142 -2.18 -4.05 -25.90
CA SER A 142 -2.43 -2.61 -25.74
C SER A 142 -3.91 -2.24 -25.57
N PHE A 143 -4.85 -3.14 -25.92
CA PHE A 143 -6.28 -2.87 -25.91
C PHE A 143 -7.01 -3.48 -24.70
N VAL A 144 -6.69 -4.72 -24.32
CA VAL A 144 -7.32 -5.40 -23.17
C VAL A 144 -6.27 -6.13 -22.33
N PRO A 145 -6.22 -5.88 -21.00
CA PRO A 145 -5.29 -6.58 -20.11
C PRO A 145 -5.55 -8.09 -20.07
N GLU A 146 -4.49 -8.84 -19.77
CA GLU A 146 -4.59 -10.30 -19.59
C GLU A 146 -5.48 -10.68 -18.39
N LEU A 147 -5.44 -9.85 -17.34
CA LEU A 147 -6.21 -10.03 -16.12
C LEU A 147 -6.82 -8.70 -15.67
N MET A 148 -8.11 -8.71 -15.35
CA MET A 148 -8.80 -7.60 -14.67
C MET A 148 -9.58 -8.11 -13.46
N TYR A 149 -9.71 -7.27 -12.43
CA TYR A 149 -10.43 -7.59 -11.20
C TYR A 149 -11.75 -6.81 -11.13
N LEU A 150 -12.86 -7.51 -10.97
CA LEU A 150 -14.20 -6.92 -10.87
C LEU A 150 -14.75 -7.00 -9.44
N GLU A 151 -15.55 -6.01 -9.06
CA GLU A 151 -16.26 -5.99 -7.78
C GLU A 151 -17.58 -6.77 -7.89
N ARG A 152 -17.81 -7.68 -6.93
CA ARG A 152 -19.10 -8.35 -6.78
C ARG A 152 -20.06 -7.47 -5.97
N GLY A 153 -21.23 -7.19 -6.51
CA GLY A 153 -22.25 -6.37 -5.84
C GLY A 153 -22.74 -7.01 -4.54
N LYS A 154 -23.18 -6.20 -3.57
CA LYS A 154 -23.89 -6.73 -2.39
C LYS A 154 -25.22 -7.31 -2.88
N GLY A 155 -25.34 -8.64 -2.93
CA GLY A 155 -26.53 -9.35 -3.39
C GLY A 155 -26.25 -10.54 -4.31
N GLU A 156 -24.99 -10.74 -4.72
CA GLU A 156 -24.52 -11.89 -5.53
C GLU A 156 -23.64 -12.88 -4.75
#